data_AF-A0A927C0B0-F1
#
_entry.id   AF-A0A927C0B0-F1
#
_cell.length_a   1.000
_cell.length_b   1.000
_cell.length_c   1.000
_cell.angle_alpha   90.00
_cell.angle_beta   90.00
_cell.angle_gamma   90.00
#
_symmetry.space_group_name_H-M   'P 1'
#
loop_
_entity.id
_entity.type
_entity.pdbx_description
1 polymer ?
#
loop_
_entity_poly.entity_id
_entity_poly.type
_entity_poly.pdbx_seq_one_letter_code
_entity_poly.pdbx_strand_id
1 'polypeptide(L)'
;MSGKFRKWSPALGAIALSAALLAPLTAPATAAPQTGAQPPAAARAEAIAPQTYRIVGIGDSLTAGYEHGFTLDSVPYGYVERVYEQALFRGRSSYVNYGLLGLRAGGLARWLDAAA
;
A
#
# COMPACT_ATOMS: atom_id res chain seq x y z
N MET A 1 13.04 26.88 46.77
CA MET A 1 11.79 26.12 46.61
C MET A 1 12.03 25.08 45.52
N SER A 2 12.08 23.80 45.92
CA SER A 2 12.57 22.67 45.13
C SER A 2 11.40 21.96 44.42
N GLY A 3 11.47 21.86 43.09
CA GLY A 3 10.52 21.12 42.25
C GLY A 3 11.05 19.73 41.94
N LYS A 4 10.32 18.70 42.37
CA LYS A 4 10.72 17.28 42.37
C LYS A 4 10.62 16.67 40.96
N PHE A 5 11.69 16.01 40.52
CA PHE A 5 11.76 15.23 39.28
C PHE A 5 10.96 13.93 39.39
N ARG A 6 10.09 13.67 38.40
CA ARG A 6 9.25 12.47 38.30
C ARG A 6 10.07 11.33 37.68
N LYS A 7 10.42 10.31 38.47
CA LYS A 7 11.10 9.09 38.00
C LYS A 7 10.07 8.15 37.36
N TRP A 8 10.37 7.67 36.15
CA TRP A 8 9.63 6.62 35.46
C TRP A 8 10.49 5.34 35.50
N SER A 9 9.91 4.25 36.01
CA SER A 9 10.54 2.92 36.04
C SER A 9 9.85 2.02 35.02
N PRO A 10 10.57 1.32 34.13
CA PRO A 10 10.01 0.22 33.35
C PRO A 10 10.19 -1.10 34.11
N ALA A 11 9.08 -1.74 34.49
CA ALA A 11 9.09 -3.10 35.00
C ALA A 11 9.05 -4.08 33.83
N LEU A 12 10.16 -4.79 33.63
CA LEU A 12 10.29 -5.99 32.82
C LEU A 12 9.44 -7.12 33.42
N GLY A 13 8.46 -7.61 32.67
CA GLY A 13 7.69 -8.81 33.00
C GLY A 13 8.02 -9.94 32.03
N ALA A 14 8.93 -10.82 32.43
CA ALA A 14 9.18 -12.09 31.76
C ALA A 14 8.05 -13.09 32.12
N ILE A 15 7.41 -13.68 31.10
CA ILE A 15 6.59 -14.89 31.27
C ILE A 15 7.04 -15.90 30.22
N ALA A 16 7.77 -16.90 30.69
CA ALA A 16 8.02 -18.14 29.97
C ALA A 16 6.89 -19.11 30.29
N LEU A 17 6.35 -19.84 29.29
CA LEU A 17 5.80 -21.17 29.53
C LEU A 17 5.75 -22.04 28.27
N SER A 18 6.35 -23.22 28.44
CA SER A 18 6.43 -24.41 27.60
C SER A 18 5.17 -24.83 26.84
N ALA A 19 5.38 -25.43 25.67
CA ALA A 19 4.63 -26.61 25.22
C ALA A 19 5.42 -27.36 24.12
N ALA A 20 6.37 -28.20 24.54
CA ALA A 20 6.77 -29.36 23.77
C ALA A 20 5.67 -30.42 23.92
N LEU A 21 5.18 -30.98 22.82
CA LEU A 21 4.55 -32.30 22.68
C LEU A 21 3.74 -32.30 21.37
N LEU A 22 4.21 -33.01 20.34
CA LEU A 22 3.43 -33.99 19.58
C LEU A 22 4.32 -34.58 18.46
N ALA A 23 4.83 -35.78 18.71
CA ALA A 23 5.18 -36.73 17.67
C ALA A 23 4.51 -38.05 18.03
N PRO A 24 3.73 -38.64 17.10
CA PRO A 24 3.88 -40.08 16.90
C PRO A 24 3.83 -40.52 15.42
N LEU A 25 4.73 -41.46 15.12
CA LEU A 25 4.62 -42.57 14.16
C LEU A 25 4.22 -42.28 12.70
N THR A 26 5.22 -42.10 11.84
CA THR A 26 5.08 -42.38 10.40
C THR A 26 5.41 -43.85 10.11
N ALA A 27 4.44 -44.57 9.57
CA ALA A 27 4.57 -45.93 9.06
C ALA A 27 5.54 -46.00 7.85
N PRO A 28 6.18 -47.14 7.58
CA PRO A 28 7.02 -47.28 6.38
C PRO A 28 6.14 -47.27 5.13
N ALA A 29 6.33 -46.26 4.29
CA ALA A 29 5.74 -46.22 2.95
C ALA A 29 6.42 -47.28 2.08
N THR A 30 5.66 -48.29 1.65
CA THR A 30 6.05 -49.18 0.55
C THR A 30 6.11 -48.34 -0.73
N ALA A 31 7.32 -48.07 -1.21
CA ALA A 31 7.56 -47.37 -2.46
C ALA A 31 7.10 -48.23 -3.64
N ALA A 32 5.95 -47.91 -4.22
CA ALA A 32 5.58 -48.37 -5.56
C ALA A 32 6.46 -47.62 -6.59
N PRO A 33 6.97 -48.31 -7.63
CA PRO A 33 7.76 -47.65 -8.68
C PRO A 33 6.88 -46.65 -9.41
N GLN A 34 7.24 -45.37 -9.30
CA GLN A 34 6.60 -44.31 -10.06
C GLN A 34 7.15 -44.38 -11.48
N THR A 35 6.36 -44.93 -12.40
CA THR A 35 6.59 -44.80 -13.83
C THR A 35 6.63 -43.32 -14.16
N GLY A 36 7.85 -42.81 -14.40
CA GLY A 36 8.11 -41.42 -14.73
C GLY A 36 7.46 -41.05 -16.06
N ALA A 37 6.20 -40.61 -16.02
CA ALA A 37 5.62 -39.82 -17.08
C ALA A 37 6.20 -38.41 -16.95
N GLN A 38 7.18 -38.10 -17.79
CA GLN A 38 7.72 -36.76 -17.93
C GLN A 38 6.58 -35.81 -18.34
N PRO A 39 6.19 -34.83 -17.50
CA PRO A 39 5.15 -33.89 -17.90
C PRO A 39 5.61 -33.13 -19.15
N PRO A 40 4.72 -32.84 -20.10
CA PRO A 40 5.07 -32.05 -21.27
C PRO A 40 5.65 -30.71 -20.80
N ALA A 41 6.75 -30.28 -21.41
CA ALA A 41 7.38 -29.01 -21.12
C ALA A 41 6.34 -27.90 -21.27
N ALA A 42 5.87 -27.37 -20.14
CA ALA A 42 4.94 -26.26 -20.13
C ALA A 42 5.62 -25.08 -20.82
N ALA A 43 5.05 -24.63 -21.93
CA ALA A 43 5.43 -23.38 -22.55
C ALA A 43 5.38 -22.30 -21.47
N ARG A 44 6.53 -21.71 -21.16
CA ARG A 44 6.65 -20.63 -20.19
C ARG A 44 5.91 -19.44 -20.78
N ALA A 45 4.64 -19.29 -20.42
CA ALA A 45 3.90 -18.07 -20.68
C ALA A 45 4.71 -16.93 -20.06
N GLU A 46 5.21 -16.05 -20.92
CA GLU A 46 5.88 -14.84 -20.49
C GLU A 46 4.84 -14.01 -19.73
N ALA A 47 4.92 -14.05 -18.40
CA ALA A 47 3.98 -13.35 -17.56
C ALA A 47 4.16 -11.86 -17.82
N ILE A 48 3.25 -11.26 -18.59
CA ILE A 48 3.13 -9.81 -18.71
C ILE A 48 2.96 -9.30 -17.29
N ALA A 49 3.99 -8.62 -16.76
CA ALA A 49 3.92 -8.04 -15.44
C ALA A 49 2.67 -7.15 -15.38
N PRO A 50 1.81 -7.31 -14.36
CA PRO A 50 0.55 -6.57 -14.32
C PRO A 50 0.86 -5.07 -14.27
N GLN A 51 0.61 -4.39 -15.38
CA GLN A 51 0.84 -2.95 -15.52
C GLN A 51 -0.05 -2.22 -14.51
N THR A 52 0.56 -1.39 -13.67
CA THR A 52 -0.18 -0.57 -12.71
C THR A 52 -0.80 0.61 -13.44
N TYR A 53 -2.12 0.74 -13.35
CA TYR A 53 -2.83 1.90 -13.89
C TYR A 53 -2.54 3.14 -13.05
N ARG A 54 -1.92 4.16 -13.63
CA ARG A 54 -1.51 5.38 -12.91
C ARG A 54 -2.49 6.53 -13.20
N ILE A 55 -3.08 7.06 -12.13
CA ILE A 55 -3.98 8.21 -12.18
C ILE A 55 -3.18 9.45 -11.75
N VAL A 56 -3.28 10.53 -12.53
CA VAL A 56 -2.65 11.81 -12.18
C VAL A 56 -3.71 12.90 -12.22
N GLY A 57 -4.01 13.48 -11.06
CA GLY A 57 -4.88 14.65 -10.95
C GLY A 57 -4.05 15.91 -11.05
N ILE A 58 -4.42 16.84 -11.95
CA ILE A 58 -3.81 18.17 -12.05
C ILE A 58 -4.94 19.17 -12.15
N GLY A 59 -4.96 20.17 -11.28
CA GLY A 59 -6.04 21.15 -11.29
C GLY A 59 -6.05 22.09 -10.10
N ASP A 60 -7.21 22.67 -9.85
CA ASP A 60 -7.41 23.72 -8.86
C ASP A 60 -7.80 23.17 -7.48
N SER A 61 -8.50 23.99 -6.69
CA SER A 61 -9.03 23.61 -5.37
C SER A 61 -9.95 22.39 -5.39
N LEU A 62 -10.68 22.13 -6.47
CA LEU A 62 -11.53 20.95 -6.58
C LEU A 62 -10.70 19.68 -6.71
N THR A 63 -9.63 19.74 -7.50
CA THR A 63 -8.65 18.65 -7.62
C THR A 63 -7.90 18.45 -6.32
N ALA A 64 -7.56 19.53 -5.60
CA ALA A 64 -6.94 19.46 -4.27
C ALA A 64 -7.85 18.86 -3.18
N GLY A 65 -9.15 18.64 -3.46
CA GLY A 65 -10.12 18.13 -2.50
C GLY A 65 -10.47 19.14 -1.41
N TYR A 66 -10.31 20.44 -1.66
CA TYR A 66 -10.60 21.48 -0.68
C TYR A 66 -12.09 21.59 -0.41
N GLU A 67 -12.48 21.58 0.87
CA GLU A 67 -13.84 21.85 1.32
C GLU A 67 -13.88 23.03 2.31
N HIS A 68 -15.07 23.63 2.43
CA HIS A 68 -15.28 24.73 3.37
C HIS A 68 -15.06 24.27 4.82
N GLY A 69 -14.24 25.00 5.57
CA GLY A 69 -13.90 24.67 6.96
C GLY A 69 -12.63 23.84 7.13
N PHE A 70 -11.91 23.54 6.05
CA PHE A 70 -10.61 22.88 6.14
C PHE A 70 -9.59 23.72 6.92
N THR A 71 -8.82 23.05 7.78
CA THR A 71 -7.68 23.58 8.52
C THR A 71 -6.37 23.02 7.95
N LEU A 72 -5.23 23.40 8.53
CA LEU A 72 -3.93 22.84 8.14
C LEU A 72 -3.82 21.32 8.39
N ASP A 73 -4.63 20.78 9.30
CA ASP A 73 -4.64 19.36 9.67
C ASP A 73 -5.73 18.57 8.94
N SER A 74 -6.54 19.23 8.11
CA SER A 74 -7.57 18.56 7.31
C SER A 74 -6.93 17.66 6.26
N VAL A 75 -7.42 16.42 6.17
CA VAL A 75 -7.00 15.46 5.15
C VAL A 75 -8.00 15.52 3.99
N PRO A 76 -7.61 16.02 2.81
CA PRO A 76 -8.52 16.10 1.67
C PRO A 76 -8.94 14.72 1.20
N TYR A 77 -10.22 14.59 0.85
CA TYR A 77 -10.79 13.38 0.25
C TYR A 77 -11.75 13.76 -0.87
N GLY A 78 -11.18 14.00 -2.05
CA GLY A 78 -11.87 14.55 -3.20
C GLY A 78 -12.25 13.50 -4.24
N TYR A 79 -12.48 13.98 -5.47
CA TYR A 79 -12.87 13.10 -6.56
C TYR A 79 -11.71 12.23 -7.07
N VAL A 80 -10.46 12.70 -6.96
CA VAL A 80 -9.29 11.94 -7.44
C VAL A 80 -9.12 10.66 -6.64
N GLU A 81 -9.27 10.76 -5.32
CA GLU A 81 -9.21 9.65 -4.38
C GLU A 81 -10.35 8.66 -4.66
N ARG A 82 -11.57 9.15 -4.90
CA ARG A 82 -12.72 8.31 -5.29
C ARG A 82 -12.50 7.58 -6.61
N VAL A 83 -11.94 8.25 -7.63
CA VAL A 83 -11.61 7.61 -8.91
C VAL A 83 -10.54 6.53 -8.72
N TYR A 84 -9.54 6.80 -7.88
CA TYR A 84 -8.52 5.81 -7.51
C TYR A 84 -9.12 4.59 -6.81
N GLU A 85 -10.02 4.79 -5.86
CA GLU A 85 -10.72 3.70 -5.19
C GLU A 85 -11.54 2.86 -6.17
N GLN A 86 -12.24 3.51 -7.11
CA GLN A 86 -12.95 2.78 -8.17
C GLN A 86 -11.98 1.99 -9.06
N ALA A 87 -10.80 2.52 -9.34
CA ALA A 87 -9.77 1.83 -10.12
C ALA A 87 -9.20 0.61 -9.38
N LEU A 88 -9.15 0.60 -8.05
CA LEU A 88 -8.70 -0.55 -7.26
C LEU A 88 -9.59 -1.79 -7.48
N PHE A 89 -10.87 -1.62 -7.78
CA PHE A 89 -11.76 -2.75 -8.14
C PHE A 89 -11.48 -3.32 -9.53
N ARG A 90 -10.69 -2.64 -10.36
CA ARG A 90 -10.33 -3.06 -11.72
C ARG A 90 -8.92 -3.65 -11.82
N GLY A 91 -8.13 -3.58 -10.75
CA GLY A 91 -6.78 -4.14 -10.70
C GLY A 91 -5.81 -3.23 -9.94
N ARG A 92 -4.51 -3.43 -10.19
CA ARG A 92 -3.46 -2.63 -9.57
C ARG A 92 -3.52 -1.20 -10.10
N SER A 93 -3.80 -0.25 -9.22
CA SER A 93 -3.78 1.18 -9.53
C SER A 93 -2.86 1.94 -8.57
N SER A 94 -2.46 3.14 -8.99
CA SER A 94 -1.78 4.13 -8.15
C SER A 94 -2.30 5.51 -8.53
N TYR A 95 -2.21 6.48 -7.62
CA TYR A 95 -2.59 7.85 -7.91
C TYR A 95 -1.59 8.87 -7.36
N VAL A 96 -1.53 10.02 -8.01
CA VAL A 96 -0.86 11.23 -7.51
C VAL A 96 -1.77 12.42 -7.79
N ASN A 97 -1.91 13.30 -6.80
CA ASN A 97 -2.77 14.47 -6.88
C ASN A 97 -1.92 15.76 -6.79
N TYR A 98 -1.90 16.54 -7.87
CA TYR A 98 -1.27 17.85 -8.00
C TYR A 98 -2.33 18.97 -8.07
N GLY A 99 -3.30 18.93 -7.16
CA GLY A 99 -4.25 20.02 -6.95
C GLY A 99 -3.57 21.22 -6.28
N LEU A 100 -3.62 22.38 -6.91
CA LEU A 100 -3.11 23.64 -6.34
C LEU A 100 -4.27 24.61 -6.13
N LEU A 101 -4.42 25.12 -4.91
CA LEU A 101 -5.50 26.06 -4.59
C LEU A 101 -5.42 27.30 -5.48
N GLY A 102 -6.53 27.62 -6.17
CA GLY A 102 -6.62 28.76 -7.07
C GLY A 102 -5.82 28.64 -8.37
N LEU A 103 -5.37 27.44 -8.74
CA LEU A 103 -4.69 27.22 -10.02
C LEU A 103 -5.59 27.62 -11.19
N ARG A 104 -5.00 28.36 -12.14
CA ARG A 104 -5.66 28.77 -13.39
C ARG A 104 -4.78 28.37 -14.57
N ALA A 105 -5.35 28.37 -15.77
CA ALA A 105 -4.66 27.97 -17.00
C ALA A 105 -3.27 28.63 -17.18
N GLY A 106 -3.17 29.95 -16.97
CA GLY A 106 -1.88 30.65 -17.07
C GLY A 106 -0.87 30.28 -15.99
N GLY A 107 -1.34 29.90 -14.80
CA GLY A 107 -0.48 29.34 -13.74
C GLY A 107 -0.03 27.92 -14.05
N LEU A 108 -0.93 27.10 -14.59
CA LEU A 108 -0.64 25.75 -15.04
C LEU A 108 0.44 25.74 -16.14
N ALA A 109 0.30 26.59 -17.17
CA ALA A 109 1.29 26.70 -18.23
C ALA A 109 2.70 26.99 -17.67
N ARG A 110 2.82 28.01 -16.80
CA ARG A 110 4.09 28.35 -16.14
C ARG A 110 4.64 27.21 -15.28
N TRP A 111 3.77 26.48 -14.59
CA TRP A 111 4.16 25.35 -13.76
C TRP A 111 4.71 24.19 -14.59
N LEU A 112 4.09 23.92 -15.74
CA LEU A 112 4.56 22.90 -16.68
C LEU A 112 5.87 23.32 -17.37
N ASP A 113 5.98 24.58 -17.80
CA ASP A 113 7.20 25.12 -18.42
C ASP A 113 8.40 25.04 -17.48
N ALA A 114 8.20 25.27 -16.18
CA ALA A 114 9.26 25.18 -15.17
C ALA A 114 9.68 23.73 -14.85
N ALA A 115 8.88 22.74 -15.22
CA ALA A 115 9.14 21.33 -14.97
C ALA A 115 9.77 20.60 -16.19
N ALA A 116 9.85 21.27 -17.34
CA ALA A 116 10.44 20.77 -18.58
C ALA A 116 11.97 20.96 -18.61
#